data_AF-A0A431PV64-F1
#
_entry.id   AF-A0A431PV64-F1
#
_cell.length_a   1.000
_cell.length_b   1.000
_cell.length_c   1.000
_cell.angle_alpha   90.00
_cell.angle_beta   90.00
_cell.angle_gamma   90.00
#
_symmetry.space_group_name_H-M   'P 1'
#
loop_
_entity.id
_entity.type
_entity.pdbx_description
1 polymer ?
#
loop_
_entity_poly.entity_id
_entity_poly.type
_entity_poly.pdbx_seq_one_letter_code
_entity_poly.pdbx_strand_id
1 'polypeptide(L)'
;MRKLAPFLCLAAASAPGEAFADAGHIAQWSPHPYALLILTLGALLYGKGVHTIILRGAFGRVIGARRVACFALGLAFSYAATASPASEWSERLFSTHMAQHLVLMLVCAPLFVSARASQAVLLALAPALNARGLSALLRLSRFVAGPVAVWLCFTGLFLLWHMPSLYGWALRSESGHALEHGSFFIGAYGFWSLVLAPVRGRAPGHGARLLFVGTAALMSGLPGALIALASRPLYQIDSAQAARLGLTPLEDQELAGLVMWIPGGLAYLAAVLGLLAGWIGEAERRALRRAPGAKLSVFLCLLFPMALAGCDDVLPEGSGAEAATVYDTGGNPQRGAEAIAAIGCGACHTIPGVNGANGLVGPPLNRIGRRLYIAGLLRNTPENLEAWLQDPQKIVPGNVMPNMGISKEQSRDIAAYLYTLR
;
A
#
# COMPACT_ATOMS: atom_id res chain seq x y z
N MET A 1 2.76 20.90 24.27
CA MET A 1 2.38 21.46 22.95
C MET A 1 3.37 22.49 22.39
N ARG A 2 4.13 23.25 23.19
CA ARG A 2 5.21 24.14 22.70
C ARG A 2 6.43 23.44 22.06
N LYS A 3 6.66 22.14 22.33
CA LYS A 3 7.75 21.33 21.76
C LYS A 3 7.47 20.77 20.35
N LEU A 4 6.26 20.95 19.80
CA LEU A 4 5.84 20.40 18.49
C LEU A 4 5.87 21.42 17.34
N ALA A 5 6.00 22.72 17.63
CA ALA A 5 6.03 23.78 16.61
C ALA A 5 7.21 23.70 15.63
N PRO A 6 8.42 23.21 15.98
CA PRO A 6 9.52 23.08 15.01
C PRO A 6 9.29 22.02 13.93
N PHE A 7 8.39 21.05 14.17
CA PHE A 7 8.23 19.86 13.32
C PHE A 7 7.51 20.12 11.99
N LEU A 8 6.70 21.18 11.88
CA LEU A 8 6.07 21.55 10.61
C LEU A 8 6.99 22.41 9.73
N CYS A 9 8.08 22.98 10.27
CA CYS A 9 9.01 23.80 9.49
C CYS A 9 10.10 22.98 8.77
N LEU A 10 10.54 21.85 9.32
CA LEU A 10 11.59 21.02 8.69
C LEU A 10 11.10 20.24 7.45
N ALA A 11 9.79 20.07 7.28
CA ALA A 11 9.22 19.41 6.10
C ALA A 11 8.78 20.39 4.98
N ALA A 12 8.82 21.72 5.21
CA ALA A 12 8.17 22.69 4.30
C ALA A 12 8.86 24.04 4.02
N ALA A 13 10.00 24.42 4.62
CA ALA A 13 10.62 25.74 4.37
C ALA A 13 12.13 25.58 4.12
N SER A 14 12.73 25.99 3.00
CA SER A 14 12.91 27.39 2.58
C SER A 14 12.93 28.42 3.72
N ALA A 15 13.92 28.25 4.61
CA ALA A 15 14.56 29.24 5.51
C ALA A 15 13.74 29.87 6.67
N PRO A 16 14.42 30.14 7.80
CA PRO A 16 14.73 31.53 8.14
C PRO A 16 16.21 31.77 8.46
N GLY A 17 16.89 32.47 7.55
CA GLY A 17 17.69 33.67 7.81
C GLY A 17 19.03 33.58 8.57
N GLU A 18 19.10 32.97 9.75
CA GLU A 18 20.20 33.25 10.69
C GLU A 18 20.91 32.00 11.24
N ALA A 19 20.27 30.82 11.21
CA ALA A 19 20.93 29.55 11.55
C ALA A 19 21.78 28.96 10.40
N PHE A 20 21.67 29.53 9.19
CA PHE A 20 22.45 29.17 8.00
C PHE A 20 23.68 30.07 7.81
N ALA A 21 24.05 30.87 8.81
CA ALA A 21 25.28 31.68 8.81
C ALA A 21 26.55 30.86 9.07
N ASP A 22 26.62 29.65 8.52
CA ASP A 22 27.88 28.93 8.32
C ASP A 22 28.05 28.62 6.83
N ALA A 23 28.01 29.68 6.03
CA ALA A 23 28.27 29.66 4.59
C ALA A 23 29.69 29.12 4.25
N GLY A 24 30.58 28.99 5.25
CA GLY A 24 31.90 28.40 5.11
C GLY A 24 31.90 26.87 4.96
N HIS A 25 30.94 26.16 5.56
CA HIS A 25 30.92 24.69 5.53
C HIS A 25 30.23 24.09 4.30
N ILE A 26 29.18 24.72 3.77
CA ILE A 26 28.56 24.30 2.50
C ILE A 26 29.57 24.40 1.34
N ALA A 27 30.56 25.29 1.46
CA ALA A 27 31.63 25.46 0.49
C ALA A 27 32.68 24.31 0.48
N GLN A 28 32.69 23.43 1.50
CA GLN A 28 33.62 22.30 1.62
C GLN A 28 32.95 20.92 1.46
N TRP A 29 31.65 20.88 1.21
CA TRP A 29 30.91 19.63 1.05
C TRP A 29 31.49 18.79 -0.10
N SER A 30 31.81 17.53 0.21
CA SER A 30 32.19 16.53 -0.77
C SER A 30 31.30 15.29 -0.60
N PRO A 31 30.57 14.87 -1.65
CA PRO A 31 29.74 13.66 -1.56
C PRO A 31 30.61 12.43 -1.32
N HIS A 32 30.16 11.56 -0.41
CA HIS A 32 30.87 10.31 -0.11
C HIS A 32 31.08 9.47 -1.37
N PRO A 33 32.34 9.12 -1.73
CA PRO A 33 32.64 8.49 -3.01
C PRO A 33 31.98 7.12 -3.16
N TYR A 34 31.86 6.37 -2.05
CA TYR A 34 31.18 5.08 -2.02
C TYR A 34 29.68 5.20 -2.28
N ALA A 35 29.02 6.24 -1.73
CA ALA A 35 27.61 6.49 -1.96
C ALA A 35 27.35 6.81 -3.44
N LEU A 36 28.13 7.71 -4.03
CA LEU A 36 28.03 8.03 -5.46
C LEU A 36 28.29 6.81 -6.34
N LEU A 37 29.30 6.00 -6.03
CA LEU A 37 29.62 4.79 -6.77
C LEU A 37 28.44 3.81 -6.75
N ILE A 38 27.85 3.53 -5.58
CA ILE A 38 26.72 2.62 -5.42
C ILE A 38 25.49 3.13 -6.19
N LEU A 39 25.17 4.43 -6.07
CA LEU A 39 24.04 5.03 -6.75
C LEU A 39 24.22 5.01 -8.28
N THR A 40 25.41 5.36 -8.75
CA THR A 40 25.74 5.36 -10.18
C THR A 40 25.70 3.95 -10.75
N LEU A 41 26.36 2.99 -10.09
CA LEU A 41 26.34 1.59 -10.50
C LEU A 41 24.91 1.03 -10.53
N GLY A 42 24.11 1.33 -9.50
CA GLY A 42 22.70 0.96 -9.43
C GLY A 42 21.89 1.53 -10.60
N ALA A 43 22.08 2.81 -10.92
CA ALA A 43 21.41 3.47 -12.03
C ALA A 43 21.80 2.87 -13.39
N LEU A 44 23.09 2.60 -13.60
CA LEU A 44 23.60 1.97 -14.83
C LEU A 44 23.05 0.55 -15.01
N LEU A 45 23.07 -0.27 -13.94
CA LEU A 45 22.54 -1.63 -13.98
C LEU A 45 21.02 -1.64 -14.22
N TYR A 46 20.27 -0.75 -13.56
CA TYR A 46 18.84 -0.63 -13.79
C TYR A 46 18.54 -0.17 -15.22
N GLY A 47 19.24 0.86 -15.70
CA GLY A 47 19.12 1.38 -17.05
C GLY A 47 19.41 0.32 -18.12
N LYS A 48 20.51 -0.44 -17.98
CA LYS A 48 20.84 -1.56 -18.86
C LYS A 48 19.76 -2.65 -18.85
N GLY A 49 19.20 -2.94 -17.68
CA GLY A 49 18.10 -3.90 -17.52
C GLY A 49 16.83 -3.44 -18.24
N VAL A 50 16.45 -2.17 -18.04
CA VAL A 50 15.29 -1.55 -18.70
C VAL A 50 15.49 -1.47 -20.21
N HIS A 51 16.67 -1.09 -20.68
CA HIS A 51 17.03 -1.08 -22.10
C HIS A 51 16.87 -2.47 -22.72
N THR A 52 17.36 -3.52 -22.04
CA THR A 52 17.18 -4.92 -22.48
C THR A 52 15.69 -5.30 -22.58
N ILE A 53 14.84 -4.80 -21.68
CA ILE A 53 13.39 -5.04 -21.71
C ILE A 53 12.71 -4.28 -22.85
N ILE A 54 13.16 -3.06 -23.15
CA ILE A 54 12.69 -2.25 -24.28
C ILE A 54 13.01 -2.95 -25.60
N LEU A 55 14.26 -3.40 -25.78
CA LEU A 55 14.70 -4.13 -26.98
C LEU A 55 13.89 -5.42 -27.21
N ARG A 56 13.36 -6.04 -26.14
CA ARG A 56 12.50 -7.22 -26.21
C ARG A 56 11.00 -6.90 -26.39
N GLY A 57 10.63 -5.63 -26.65
CA GLY A 57 9.25 -5.20 -26.83
C GLY A 57 8.36 -5.35 -25.58
N ALA A 58 8.97 -5.47 -24.39
CA ALA A 58 8.27 -5.86 -23.16
C ALA A 58 8.12 -4.69 -22.15
N PHE A 59 8.46 -3.46 -22.53
CA PHE A 59 8.51 -2.31 -21.63
C PHE A 59 7.20 -2.06 -20.87
N GLY A 60 6.08 -1.84 -21.57
CA GLY A 60 4.78 -1.55 -20.94
C GLY A 60 4.21 -2.71 -20.11
N ARG A 61 4.62 -3.96 -20.43
CA ARG A 61 4.16 -5.16 -19.73
C ARG A 61 4.96 -5.44 -18.46
N VAL A 62 6.26 -5.15 -18.47
CA VAL A 62 7.20 -5.59 -17.42
C VAL A 62 7.68 -4.45 -16.51
N ILE A 63 7.90 -3.24 -17.03
CA ILE A 63 8.38 -2.08 -16.26
C ILE A 63 7.37 -0.93 -16.36
N GLY A 64 7.26 -0.31 -17.53
CA GLY A 64 6.41 0.86 -17.78
C GLY A 64 6.91 2.13 -17.07
N ALA A 65 6.37 3.28 -17.44
CA ALA A 65 6.80 4.59 -16.95
C ALA A 65 6.72 4.72 -15.42
N ARG A 66 5.67 4.18 -14.79
CA ARG A 66 5.48 4.23 -13.33
C ARG A 66 6.64 3.59 -12.57
N ARG A 67 7.16 2.46 -13.03
CA ARG A 67 8.26 1.76 -12.34
C ARG A 67 9.59 2.47 -12.51
N VAL A 68 9.82 3.08 -13.68
CA VAL A 68 10.97 3.96 -13.90
C VAL A 68 10.90 5.18 -12.99
N ALA A 69 9.73 5.80 -12.85
CA ALA A 69 9.51 6.91 -11.92
C ALA A 69 9.78 6.50 -10.46
N CYS A 70 9.31 5.32 -10.02
CA CYS A 70 9.65 4.80 -8.68
C CYS A 70 11.16 4.62 -8.49
N PHE A 71 11.89 4.13 -9.51
CA PHE A 71 13.33 3.99 -9.44
C PHE A 71 14.04 5.34 -9.33
N ALA A 72 13.64 6.30 -10.19
CA ALA A 72 14.21 7.64 -10.20
C ALA A 72 13.98 8.37 -8.87
N LEU A 73 12.77 8.27 -8.30
CA LEU A 73 12.47 8.80 -6.98
C LEU A 73 13.29 8.10 -5.89
N GLY A 74 13.40 6.77 -5.93
CA GLY A 74 14.25 6.02 -4.99
C GLY A 74 15.72 6.46 -5.06
N LEU A 75 16.24 6.70 -6.26
CA LEU A 75 17.59 7.20 -6.47
C LEU A 75 17.77 8.63 -5.94
N ALA A 76 16.79 9.51 -6.19
CA ALA A 76 16.80 10.89 -5.71
C ALA A 76 16.77 10.97 -4.17
N PHE A 77 15.90 10.19 -3.52
CA PHE A 77 15.85 10.12 -2.05
C PHE A 77 17.12 9.52 -1.46
N SER A 78 17.69 8.48 -2.07
CA SER A 78 18.96 7.93 -1.62
C SER A 78 20.10 8.96 -1.75
N TYR A 79 20.17 9.69 -2.87
CA TYR A 79 21.16 10.76 -3.05
C TYR A 79 20.97 11.87 -2.02
N ALA A 80 19.74 12.32 -1.80
CA ALA A 80 19.43 13.32 -0.77
C ALA A 80 19.87 12.86 0.61
N ALA A 81 19.64 11.58 0.95
CA ALA A 81 20.00 11.02 2.24
C ALA A 81 21.51 10.78 2.42
N THR A 82 22.25 10.36 1.40
CA THR A 82 23.63 9.85 1.59
C THR A 82 24.74 10.64 0.91
N ALA A 83 24.39 11.51 -0.04
CA ALA A 83 25.38 12.23 -0.82
C ALA A 83 25.19 13.74 -0.80
N SER A 84 23.99 14.26 -0.49
CA SER A 84 23.72 15.71 -0.49
C SER A 84 24.35 16.43 0.73
N PRO A 85 24.41 17.77 0.75
CA PRO A 85 24.86 18.51 1.94
C PRO A 85 24.07 18.18 3.22
N ALA A 86 22.83 17.68 3.07
CA ALA A 86 22.04 17.21 4.20
C ALA A 86 22.66 15.99 4.90
N SER A 87 23.47 15.17 4.21
CA SER A 87 24.13 14.00 4.80
C SER A 87 25.23 14.37 5.78
N GLU A 88 25.82 15.57 5.70
CA GLU A 88 26.75 16.00 6.75
C GLU A 88 26.03 16.14 8.09
N TRP A 89 24.76 16.56 8.09
CA TRP A 89 24.01 16.68 9.32
C TRP A 89 23.74 15.33 9.97
N SER A 90 23.66 14.25 9.21
CA SER A 90 23.44 12.90 9.76
C SER A 90 24.68 12.28 10.41
N GLU A 91 25.85 12.88 10.23
CA GLU A 91 27.06 12.54 11.01
C GLU A 91 27.14 13.33 12.32
N ARG A 92 26.33 14.39 12.44
CA ARG A 92 26.46 15.43 13.47
C ARG A 92 25.38 15.43 14.54
N LEU A 93 24.15 15.03 14.17
CA LEU A 93 23.03 14.91 15.11
C LEU A 93 22.47 13.50 15.04
N PHE A 94 22.06 12.99 16.20
CA PHE A 94 21.46 11.68 16.30
C PHE A 94 20.10 11.63 15.60
N SER A 95 19.32 12.71 15.71
CA SER A 95 17.99 12.81 15.11
C SER A 95 18.01 12.76 13.59
N THR A 96 18.95 13.45 12.95
CA THR A 96 19.15 13.42 11.49
C THR A 96 19.75 12.10 11.03
N HIS A 97 20.62 11.48 11.84
CA HIS A 97 21.10 10.12 11.62
C HIS A 97 19.93 9.11 11.57
N MET A 98 19.01 9.17 12.55
CA MET A 98 17.80 8.34 12.53
C MET A 98 16.90 8.63 11.32
N ALA A 99 16.74 9.91 10.95
CA ALA A 99 15.98 10.28 9.76
C ALA A 99 16.58 9.67 8.48
N GLN A 100 17.91 9.64 8.36
CA GLN A 100 18.61 9.02 7.24
C GLN A 100 18.30 7.53 7.13
N HIS A 101 18.37 6.79 8.24
CA HIS A 101 18.01 5.38 8.26
C HIS A 101 16.55 5.14 7.84
N LEU A 102 15.60 5.93 8.36
CA LEU A 102 14.19 5.81 7.99
C LEU A 102 13.94 6.07 6.51
N VAL A 103 14.60 7.08 5.92
CA VAL A 103 14.48 7.35 4.48
C VAL A 103 14.97 6.13 3.68
N LEU A 104 16.13 5.57 4.02
CA LEU A 104 16.67 4.39 3.32
C LEU A 104 15.75 3.16 3.46
N MET A 105 15.23 2.91 4.66
CA MET A 105 14.45 1.70 4.97
C MET A 105 12.97 1.80 4.56
N LEU A 106 12.32 2.95 4.75
CA LEU A 106 10.87 3.12 4.62
C LEU A 106 10.46 3.89 3.36
N VAL A 107 11.40 4.56 2.69
CA VAL A 107 11.14 5.28 1.44
C VAL A 107 11.90 4.62 0.28
N CYS A 108 13.23 4.56 0.35
CA CYS A 108 14.05 4.09 -0.77
C CYS A 108 13.81 2.59 -1.07
N ALA A 109 13.90 1.73 -0.06
CA ALA A 109 13.68 0.29 -0.23
C ALA A 109 12.32 -0.06 -0.89
N PRO A 110 11.15 0.41 -0.40
CA PRO A 110 9.87 0.10 -1.05
C PRO A 110 9.73 0.72 -2.45
N LEU A 111 10.34 1.87 -2.73
CA LEU A 111 10.40 2.45 -4.07
C LEU A 111 11.18 1.55 -5.05
N PHE A 112 12.36 1.07 -4.65
CA PHE A 112 13.16 0.16 -5.48
C PHE A 112 12.49 -1.21 -5.68
N VAL A 113 11.82 -1.74 -4.66
CA VAL A 113 11.00 -2.96 -4.79
C VAL A 113 9.87 -2.73 -5.80
N SER A 114 9.15 -1.60 -5.68
CA SER A 114 8.06 -1.22 -6.60
C SER A 114 8.54 -1.01 -8.03
N ALA A 115 9.78 -0.53 -8.19
CA ALA A 115 10.46 -0.38 -9.47
C ALA A 115 10.92 -1.70 -10.10
N ARG A 116 10.83 -2.83 -9.37
CA ARG A 116 11.41 -4.13 -9.73
C ARG A 116 12.92 -4.07 -9.99
N ALA A 117 13.64 -3.30 -9.18
CA ALA A 117 15.08 -3.08 -9.36
C ALA A 117 15.87 -4.38 -9.50
N SER A 118 15.62 -5.38 -8.64
CA SER A 118 16.31 -6.67 -8.70
C SER A 118 16.12 -7.44 -10.02
N GLN A 119 14.96 -7.30 -10.68
CA GLN A 119 14.72 -7.97 -11.97
C GLN A 119 15.48 -7.28 -13.11
N ALA A 120 15.50 -5.95 -13.11
CA ALA A 120 16.28 -5.18 -14.08
C ALA A 120 17.78 -5.45 -13.92
N VAL A 121 18.29 -5.43 -12.69
CA VAL A 121 19.69 -5.74 -12.37
C VAL A 121 20.05 -7.17 -12.78
N LEU A 122 19.20 -8.16 -12.45
CA LEU A 122 19.43 -9.54 -12.86
C LEU A 122 19.51 -9.68 -14.39
N LEU A 123 18.65 -8.99 -15.14
CA LEU A 123 18.69 -8.99 -16.61
C LEU A 123 19.95 -8.30 -17.15
N ALA A 124 20.43 -7.23 -16.51
CA ALA A 124 21.66 -6.55 -16.89
C ALA A 124 22.92 -7.41 -16.66
N LEU A 125 22.91 -8.25 -15.62
CA LEU A 125 24.01 -9.14 -15.24
C LEU A 125 23.95 -10.51 -15.91
N ALA A 126 22.76 -10.98 -16.31
CA ALA A 126 22.57 -12.32 -16.86
C ALA A 126 23.52 -12.67 -18.03
N PRO A 127 23.85 -11.77 -18.98
CA PRO A 127 24.82 -12.08 -20.05
C PRO A 127 26.25 -12.32 -19.55
N ALA A 128 26.63 -11.79 -18.39
CA ALA A 128 27.96 -11.94 -17.81
C ALA A 128 28.09 -13.21 -16.94
N LEU A 129 26.99 -13.88 -16.62
CA LEU A 129 26.97 -15.08 -15.78
C LEU A 129 26.76 -16.33 -16.65
N ASN A 130 27.56 -17.37 -16.41
CA ASN A 130 27.29 -18.67 -17.00
C ASN A 130 26.01 -19.30 -16.39
N ALA A 131 25.46 -20.33 -17.05
CA ALA A 131 24.22 -20.98 -16.62
C ALA A 131 24.28 -21.50 -15.16
N ARG A 132 25.45 -22.01 -14.73
CA ARG A 132 25.67 -22.47 -13.35
C ARG A 132 25.61 -21.32 -12.36
N GLY A 133 26.28 -20.20 -12.64
CA GLY A 133 26.32 -19.00 -11.81
C GLY A 133 24.95 -18.33 -11.70
N LEU A 134 24.22 -18.21 -12.80
CA LEU A 134 22.84 -17.71 -12.77
C LEU A 134 21.93 -18.63 -11.94
N SER A 135 22.07 -19.96 -12.10
CA SER A 135 21.28 -20.91 -11.32
C SER A 135 21.61 -20.87 -9.82
N ALA A 136 22.89 -20.71 -9.46
CA ALA A 136 23.34 -20.59 -8.09
C ALA A 136 22.83 -19.30 -7.45
N LEU A 137 22.92 -18.17 -8.16
CA LEU A 137 22.40 -16.88 -7.72
C LEU A 137 20.89 -16.94 -7.46
N LEU A 138 20.12 -17.52 -8.38
CA LEU A 138 18.68 -17.71 -8.23
C LEU A 138 18.32 -18.67 -7.09
N ARG A 139 19.12 -19.70 -6.84
CA ARG A 139 18.92 -20.62 -5.71
C ARG A 139 19.21 -19.93 -4.38
N LEU A 140 20.32 -19.21 -4.29
CA LEU A 140 20.70 -18.44 -3.10
C LEU A 140 19.65 -17.36 -2.80
N SER A 141 19.25 -16.59 -3.80
CA SER A 141 18.21 -15.57 -3.61
C SER A 141 16.89 -16.19 -3.15
N ARG A 142 16.55 -17.40 -3.61
CA ARG A 142 15.33 -18.11 -3.19
C ARG A 142 15.43 -18.75 -1.80
N PHE A 143 16.63 -19.15 -1.37
CA PHE A 143 16.88 -19.71 -0.05
C PHE A 143 16.84 -18.63 1.03
N VAL A 144 17.54 -17.52 0.78
CA VAL A 144 17.62 -16.38 1.72
C VAL A 144 16.31 -15.58 1.76
N ALA A 145 15.47 -15.66 0.71
CA ALA A 145 14.19 -14.95 0.64
C ALA A 145 12.98 -15.68 1.29
N GLY A 146 13.22 -16.63 2.21
CA GLY A 146 12.13 -17.21 3.01
C GLY A 146 11.43 -16.14 3.86
N PRO A 147 10.07 -16.09 3.93
CA PRO A 147 9.38 -14.99 4.61
C PRO A 147 9.79 -14.77 6.06
N VAL A 148 9.93 -15.86 6.82
CA VAL A 148 10.34 -15.82 8.24
C VAL A 148 11.81 -15.42 8.37
N ALA A 149 12.69 -15.98 7.52
CA ALA A 149 14.13 -15.66 7.55
C ALA A 149 14.37 -14.17 7.25
N VAL A 150 13.73 -13.63 6.21
CA VAL A 150 13.82 -12.22 5.86
C VAL A 150 13.27 -11.32 6.97
N TRP A 151 12.13 -11.70 7.57
CA TRP A 151 11.57 -10.96 8.70
C TRP A 151 12.53 -10.95 9.89
N LEU A 152 13.05 -12.13 10.29
CA LEU A 152 14.03 -12.27 11.38
C LEU A 152 15.31 -11.49 11.11
N CYS A 153 15.84 -11.54 9.89
CA CYS A 153 17.01 -10.75 9.52
C CYS A 153 16.72 -9.26 9.60
N PHE A 154 15.58 -8.79 9.10
CA PHE A 154 15.22 -7.38 9.13
C PHE A 154 15.05 -6.85 10.55
N THR A 155 14.22 -7.51 11.38
CA THR A 155 13.99 -7.08 12.76
C THR A 155 15.21 -7.33 13.64
N GLY A 156 15.95 -8.42 13.41
CA GLY A 156 17.18 -8.74 14.14
C GLY A 156 18.29 -7.74 13.86
N LEU A 157 18.53 -7.39 12.59
CA LEU A 157 19.49 -6.33 12.23
C LEU A 157 19.08 -4.99 12.85
N PHE A 158 17.78 -4.66 12.79
CA PHE A 158 17.27 -3.45 13.46
C PHE A 158 17.65 -3.43 14.93
N LEU A 159 17.30 -4.47 15.70
CA LEU A 159 17.61 -4.52 17.13
C LEU A 159 19.12 -4.54 17.41
N LEU A 160 19.90 -5.25 16.58
CA LEU A 160 21.34 -5.38 16.73
C LEU A 160 22.05 -4.01 16.67
N TRP A 161 21.72 -3.19 15.68
CA TRP A 161 22.37 -1.88 15.50
C TRP A 161 21.96 -0.85 16.56
N HIS A 162 20.85 -1.05 17.25
CA HIS A 162 20.46 -0.22 18.39
C HIS A 162 21.25 -0.54 19.68
N MET A 163 22.10 -1.57 19.67
CA MET A 163 23.01 -1.84 20.79
C MET A 163 24.06 -0.71 20.89
N PRO A 164 24.22 -0.04 22.05
CA PRO A 164 25.09 1.13 22.18
C PRO A 164 26.54 0.94 21.71
N SER A 165 27.09 -0.27 21.86
CA SER A 165 28.45 -0.60 21.42
C SER A 165 28.60 -0.65 19.91
N LEU A 166 27.63 -1.24 19.20
CA LEU A 166 27.65 -1.35 17.74
C LEU A 166 27.35 -0.01 17.09
N TYR A 167 26.36 0.71 17.63
CA TYR A 167 26.08 2.08 17.22
C TYR A 167 27.31 2.99 17.39
N GLY A 168 27.95 2.95 18.57
CA GLY A 168 29.16 3.74 18.82
C GLY A 168 30.32 3.36 17.88
N TRP A 169 30.39 2.11 17.42
CA TRP A 169 31.35 1.72 16.39
C TRP A 169 30.99 2.27 15.01
N ALA A 170 29.72 2.22 14.62
CA ALA A 170 29.24 2.79 13.35
C ALA A 170 29.52 4.30 13.24
N LEU A 171 29.38 5.05 14.34
CA LEU A 171 29.71 6.49 14.36
C LEU A 171 31.21 6.80 14.23
N ARG A 172 32.09 5.92 14.70
CA ARG A 172 33.55 6.16 14.71
C ARG A 172 34.28 5.56 13.50
N SER A 173 33.61 4.75 12.70
CA SER A 173 34.19 3.98 11.61
C SER A 173 33.37 4.16 10.34
N GLU A 174 34.00 4.65 9.27
CA GLU A 174 33.37 4.75 7.96
C GLU A 174 32.86 3.38 7.48
N SER A 175 33.64 2.32 7.70
CA SER A 175 33.23 0.94 7.36
C SER A 175 32.06 0.45 8.22
N GLY A 176 32.01 0.85 9.49
CA GLY A 176 30.89 0.50 10.39
C GLY A 176 29.60 1.17 9.95
N HIS A 177 29.68 2.47 9.66
CA HIS A 177 28.58 3.26 9.11
C HIS A 177 28.06 2.70 7.78
N ALA A 178 28.97 2.33 6.87
CA ALA A 178 28.61 1.74 5.58
C ALA A 178 27.95 0.36 5.74
N LEU A 179 28.44 -0.47 6.67
CA LEU A 179 27.85 -1.78 6.98
C LEU A 179 26.47 -1.66 7.61
N GLU A 180 26.27 -0.70 8.50
CA GLU A 180 24.97 -0.38 9.09
C GLU A 180 23.96 0.00 8.01
N HIS A 181 24.24 1.05 7.23
CA HIS A 181 23.39 1.49 6.12
C HIS A 181 23.13 0.38 5.09
N GLY A 182 24.17 -0.35 4.69
CA GLY A 182 24.07 -1.45 3.75
C GLY A 182 23.14 -2.55 4.28
N SER A 183 23.32 -2.97 5.54
CA SER A 183 22.53 -4.02 6.15
C SER A 183 21.06 -3.61 6.36
N PHE A 184 20.80 -2.36 6.78
CA PHE A 184 19.44 -1.81 6.88
C PHE A 184 18.75 -1.75 5.53
N PHE A 185 19.42 -1.23 4.50
CA PHE A 185 18.84 -1.15 3.17
C PHE A 185 18.56 -2.54 2.59
N ILE A 186 19.50 -3.49 2.70
CA ILE A 186 19.33 -4.87 2.21
C ILE A 186 18.20 -5.58 2.96
N GLY A 187 18.18 -5.46 4.30
CA GLY A 187 17.13 -6.03 5.15
C GLY A 187 15.76 -5.45 4.80
N ALA A 188 15.65 -4.13 4.68
CA ALA A 188 14.42 -3.43 4.30
C ALA A 188 13.96 -3.82 2.89
N TYR A 189 14.87 -3.88 1.91
CA TYR A 189 14.55 -4.32 0.55
C TYR A 189 13.97 -5.74 0.53
N GLY A 190 14.57 -6.66 1.31
CA GLY A 190 14.06 -8.00 1.51
C GLY A 190 12.65 -7.99 2.11
N PHE A 191 12.46 -7.28 3.21
CA PHE A 191 11.18 -7.16 3.91
C PHE A 191 10.08 -6.59 3.01
N TRP A 192 10.32 -5.45 2.34
CA TRP A 192 9.36 -4.84 1.43
C TRP A 192 9.09 -5.69 0.19
N SER A 193 10.04 -6.52 -0.24
CA SER A 193 9.80 -7.52 -1.30
C SER A 193 8.77 -8.56 -0.89
N LEU A 194 8.72 -8.96 0.38
CA LEU A 194 7.66 -9.85 0.91
C LEU A 194 6.29 -9.16 0.93
N VAL A 195 6.27 -7.86 1.24
CA VAL A 195 5.04 -7.08 1.43
C VAL A 195 4.43 -6.67 0.07
N LEU A 196 5.22 -6.02 -0.79
CA LEU A 196 4.75 -5.32 -1.99
C LEU A 196 4.83 -6.15 -3.27
N ALA A 197 5.85 -7.00 -3.42
CA ALA A 197 6.13 -7.70 -4.67
C ALA A 197 6.45 -9.19 -4.46
N PRO A 198 5.58 -9.96 -3.79
CA PRO A 198 5.91 -11.32 -3.43
C PRO A 198 5.97 -12.23 -4.65
N VAL A 199 6.97 -13.11 -4.68
CA VAL A 199 7.21 -14.05 -5.78
C VAL A 199 6.00 -15.00 -5.93
N ARG A 200 5.47 -15.09 -7.16
CA ARG A 200 4.36 -15.99 -7.50
C ARG A 200 4.67 -17.43 -7.05
N GLY A 201 3.74 -18.05 -6.33
CA GLY A 201 3.83 -19.44 -5.87
C GLY A 201 4.40 -19.66 -4.46
N ARG A 202 5.01 -18.65 -3.83
CA ARG A 202 5.47 -18.70 -2.41
C ARG A 202 5.10 -17.44 -1.62
N ALA A 203 4.21 -16.62 -2.17
CA ALA A 203 3.77 -15.40 -1.54
C ALA A 203 3.01 -15.72 -0.24
N PRO A 204 3.42 -15.18 0.93
CA PRO A 204 2.62 -15.28 2.13
C PRO A 204 1.22 -14.71 1.84
N GLY A 205 0.19 -15.35 2.41
CA GLY A 205 -1.18 -14.86 2.34
C GLY A 205 -1.30 -13.47 2.98
N HIS A 206 -2.39 -12.76 2.69
CA HIS A 206 -2.62 -11.41 3.23
C HIS A 206 -2.50 -11.36 4.76
N GLY A 207 -3.09 -12.34 5.48
CA GLY A 207 -2.96 -12.44 6.93
C GLY A 207 -1.52 -12.59 7.42
N ALA A 208 -0.70 -13.43 6.78
CA ALA A 208 0.71 -13.58 7.15
C ALA A 208 1.53 -12.29 6.92
N ARG A 209 1.24 -11.54 5.84
CA ARG A 209 1.89 -10.24 5.62
C ARG A 209 1.49 -9.20 6.65
N LEU A 210 0.21 -9.17 7.02
CA LEU A 210 -0.28 -8.30 8.09
C LEU A 210 0.42 -8.61 9.42
N LEU A 211 0.60 -9.90 9.74
CA LEU A 211 1.38 -10.31 10.90
C LEU A 211 2.83 -9.82 10.81
N PHE A 212 3.53 -10.06 9.70
CA PHE A 212 4.92 -9.61 9.54
C PHE A 212 5.08 -8.09 9.65
N VAL A 213 4.17 -7.31 9.06
CA VAL A 213 4.21 -5.84 9.14
C VAL A 213 3.86 -5.36 10.55
N GLY A 214 2.80 -5.89 11.16
CA GLY A 214 2.40 -5.52 12.51
C GLY A 214 3.45 -5.85 13.56
N THR A 215 4.07 -7.03 13.50
CA THR A 215 5.14 -7.41 14.43
C THR A 215 6.43 -6.65 14.15
N ALA A 216 6.76 -6.34 12.89
CA ALA A 216 7.91 -5.47 12.58
C ALA A 216 7.68 -4.04 13.12
N ALA A 217 6.46 -3.51 13.02
CA ALA A 217 6.10 -2.21 13.60
C ALA A 217 6.24 -2.20 15.12
N LEU A 218 5.83 -3.28 15.80
CA LEU A 218 5.99 -3.44 17.24
C LEU A 218 7.48 -3.51 17.64
N MET A 219 8.25 -4.38 16.98
CA MET A 219 9.67 -4.58 17.28
C MET A 219 10.52 -3.34 17.01
N SER A 220 10.17 -2.55 15.99
CA SER A 220 10.87 -1.29 15.69
C SER A 220 10.42 -0.12 16.55
N GLY A 221 9.12 -0.07 16.90
CA GLY A 221 8.57 0.99 17.74
C GLY A 221 9.06 0.94 19.19
N LEU A 222 9.36 -0.26 19.72
CA LEU A 222 9.83 -0.44 21.11
C LEU A 222 11.15 0.32 21.39
N PRO A 223 12.25 0.12 20.64
CA PRO A 223 13.46 0.93 20.79
C PRO A 223 13.19 2.43 20.61
N GLY A 224 12.31 2.81 19.69
CA GLY A 224 11.97 4.22 19.44
C GLY A 224 11.35 4.89 20.64
N ALA A 225 10.35 4.25 21.25
CA ALA A 225 9.73 4.72 22.48
C ALA A 225 10.71 4.73 23.66
N LEU A 226 11.56 3.69 23.80
CA LEU A 226 12.55 3.63 24.88
C LEU A 226 13.58 4.75 24.80
N ILE A 227 14.07 5.06 23.60
CA ILE A 227 15.03 6.14 23.37
C ILE A 227 14.35 7.51 23.58
N ALA A 228 13.12 7.67 23.08
CA ALA A 228 12.34 8.91 23.19
C ALA A 228 11.97 9.28 24.63
N LEU A 229 11.78 8.26 25.49
CA LEU A 229 11.31 8.42 26.87
C LEU A 229 12.44 8.24 27.90
N ALA A 230 13.68 8.07 27.44
CA ALA A 230 14.82 7.89 28.33
C ALA A 230 15.11 9.20 29.09
N SER A 231 15.25 9.11 30.42
CA SER A 231 15.59 10.25 31.28
C SER A 231 17.09 10.54 31.37
N ARG A 232 17.92 9.78 30.65
CA ARG A 232 19.38 9.97 30.55
C ARG A 232 19.87 9.61 29.15
N PRO A 233 20.99 10.19 28.68
CA PRO A 233 21.64 9.76 27.46
C PRO A 233 22.02 8.28 27.54
N LEU A 234 21.52 7.48 26.61
CA LEU A 234 21.82 6.06 26.43
C LEU A 234 23.03 5.86 25.51
N TYR A 235 23.21 6.79 24.56
CA TYR A 235 24.31 6.80 23.62
C TYR A 235 25.29 7.93 23.95
N GLN A 236 26.59 7.65 23.86
CA GLN A 236 27.63 8.65 23.98
C GLN A 236 27.89 9.25 22.61
N ILE A 237 27.26 10.40 22.33
CA ILE A 237 27.35 11.12 21.07
C ILE A 237 28.11 12.40 21.32
N ASP A 238 28.96 12.79 20.35
CA ASP A 238 29.68 14.06 20.45
C ASP A 238 28.68 15.22 20.40
N SER A 239 28.50 15.88 21.55
CA SER A 239 27.45 16.87 21.78
C SER A 239 27.83 18.28 21.32
N ALA A 240 29.06 18.46 20.83
CA ALA A 240 29.58 19.76 20.41
C ALA A 240 28.73 20.43 19.32
N GLN A 241 28.10 19.64 18.45
CA GLN A 241 27.28 20.15 17.34
C GLN A 241 25.81 20.35 17.71
N ALA A 242 25.23 19.44 18.51
CA ALA A 242 23.90 19.62 19.08
C ALA A 242 23.82 20.90 19.94
N ALA A 243 24.87 21.17 20.72
CA ALA A 243 24.98 22.38 21.52
C ALA A 243 24.94 23.67 20.69
N ARG A 244 25.49 23.68 19.47
CA ARG A 244 25.42 24.84 18.55
C ARG A 244 24.01 25.15 18.07
N LEU A 245 23.13 24.14 18.03
CA LEU A 245 21.72 24.29 17.72
C LEU A 245 20.86 24.53 18.98
N GLY A 246 21.48 24.69 20.15
CA GLY A 246 20.80 24.88 21.43
C GLY A 246 20.15 23.61 21.98
N LEU A 247 20.54 22.43 21.51
CA LEU A 247 20.05 21.14 22.00
C LEU A 247 21.05 20.50 22.96
N THR A 248 20.55 19.97 24.06
CA THR A 248 21.33 19.05 24.90
C THR A 248 21.43 17.67 24.22
N PRO A 249 22.47 16.86 24.51
CA PRO A 249 22.56 15.50 23.98
C PRO A 249 21.37 14.60 24.37
N LEU A 250 20.72 14.88 25.51
CA LEU A 250 19.49 14.20 25.88
C LEU A 250 18.33 14.58 24.94
N GLU A 251 18.13 15.87 24.67
CA GLU A 251 17.05 16.34 23.79
C GLU A 251 17.20 15.85 22.35
N ASP A 252 18.42 15.81 21.80
CA ASP A 252 18.66 15.25 20.47
C ASP A 252 18.39 13.74 20.43
N GLN A 253 18.69 13.02 21.52
CA GLN A 253 18.31 11.61 21.67
C GLN A 253 16.80 11.40 21.76
N GLU A 254 16.10 12.19 22.58
CA GLU A 254 14.64 12.12 22.68
C GLU A 254 14.00 12.36 21.30
N LEU A 255 14.52 13.35 20.56
CA LEU A 255 14.09 13.68 19.21
C LEU A 255 14.36 12.53 18.23
N ALA A 256 15.53 11.90 18.29
CA ALA A 256 15.88 10.74 17.48
C ALA A 256 14.92 9.56 17.71
N GLY A 257 14.58 9.29 18.98
CA GLY A 257 13.59 8.27 19.34
C GLY A 257 12.19 8.58 18.78
N LEU A 258 11.75 9.85 18.86
CA LEU A 258 10.46 10.29 18.31
C LEU A 258 10.41 10.18 16.78
N VAL A 259 11.47 10.60 16.10
CA VAL A 259 11.64 10.47 14.65
C VAL A 259 11.55 9.00 14.24
N MET A 260 12.24 8.12 14.96
CA MET A 260 12.18 6.68 14.71
C MET A 260 10.78 6.09 14.93
N TRP A 261 10.13 6.46 16.03
CA TRP A 261 8.87 5.85 16.45
C TRP A 261 7.66 6.32 15.64
N ILE A 262 7.46 7.63 15.50
CA ILE A 262 6.21 8.18 14.96
C ILE A 262 6.17 8.04 13.42
N PRO A 263 7.08 8.67 12.64
CA PRO A 263 7.20 8.42 11.20
C PRO A 263 7.29 6.94 10.83
N GLY A 264 8.10 6.16 11.56
CA GLY A 264 8.22 4.72 11.34
C GLY A 264 6.90 3.99 11.52
N GLY A 265 6.21 4.23 12.64
CA GLY A 265 4.90 3.67 12.93
C GLY A 265 3.84 4.06 11.89
N LEU A 266 3.83 5.31 11.41
CA LEU A 266 2.92 5.78 10.37
C LEU A 266 3.15 5.06 9.04
N ALA A 267 4.41 4.83 8.65
CA ALA A 267 4.73 4.09 7.43
C ALA A 267 4.24 2.64 7.50
N TYR A 268 4.45 1.96 8.64
CA TYR A 268 3.92 0.60 8.84
C TYR A 268 2.40 0.57 8.90
N LEU A 269 1.76 1.55 9.54
CA LEU A 269 0.30 1.68 9.57
C LEU A 269 -0.26 1.82 8.15
N ALA A 270 0.34 2.69 7.32
CA ALA A 270 -0.06 2.84 5.92
C ALA A 270 0.06 1.52 5.14
N ALA A 271 1.13 0.74 5.38
CA ALA A 271 1.30 -0.57 4.78
C ALA A 271 0.23 -1.58 5.23
N VAL A 272 -0.11 -1.61 6.53
CA VAL A 272 -1.19 -2.44 7.08
C VAL A 272 -2.52 -2.09 6.43
N LEU A 273 -2.87 -0.81 6.37
CA LEU A 273 -4.12 -0.33 5.76
C LEU A 273 -4.19 -0.69 4.27
N GLY A 274 -3.10 -0.51 3.53
CA GLY A 274 -3.00 -0.89 2.12
C GLY A 274 -3.18 -2.40 1.91
N LEU A 275 -2.59 -3.23 2.77
CA LEU A 275 -2.75 -4.68 2.72
C LEU A 275 -4.18 -5.12 3.06
N LEU A 276 -4.81 -4.50 4.05
CA LEU A 276 -6.21 -4.77 4.42
C LEU A 276 -7.17 -4.41 3.27
N ALA A 277 -7.02 -3.22 2.69
CA ALA A 277 -7.83 -2.80 1.55
C ALA A 277 -7.64 -3.75 0.34
N GLY A 278 -6.40 -4.17 0.08
CA GLY A 278 -6.09 -5.16 -0.96
C GLY A 278 -6.73 -6.53 -0.68
N TRP A 279 -6.73 -6.96 0.57
CA TRP A 279 -7.32 -8.24 0.99
C TRP A 279 -8.84 -8.23 0.83
N ILE A 280 -9.51 -7.18 1.28
CA ILE A 280 -10.96 -7.00 1.13
C ILE A 280 -11.34 -7.04 -0.35
N GLY A 281 -10.67 -6.24 -1.18
CA GLY A 281 -10.96 -6.22 -2.62
C GLY A 281 -10.68 -7.55 -3.34
N GLU A 282 -9.72 -8.36 -2.86
CA GLU A 282 -9.51 -9.69 -3.41
C GLU A 282 -10.57 -10.70 -2.96
N ALA A 283 -11.02 -10.62 -1.70
CA ALA A 283 -12.13 -11.42 -1.20
C ALA A 283 -13.40 -11.17 -2.04
N GLU A 284 -13.69 -9.92 -2.36
CA GLU A 284 -14.80 -9.53 -3.25
C GLU A 284 -14.65 -10.15 -4.65
N ARG A 285 -13.48 -10.01 -5.29
CA ARG A 285 -13.21 -10.60 -6.62
C ARG A 285 -13.35 -12.13 -6.62
N ARG A 286 -12.92 -12.81 -5.56
CA ARG A 286 -13.06 -14.27 -5.44
C ARG A 286 -14.52 -14.68 -5.24
N ALA A 287 -15.29 -13.91 -4.46
CA ALA A 287 -16.72 -14.14 -4.28
C ALA A 287 -17.46 -14.02 -5.63
N LEU A 288 -17.17 -12.97 -6.41
CA LEU A 288 -17.72 -12.78 -7.75
C LEU A 288 -17.38 -13.95 -8.71
N ARG A 289 -16.13 -14.45 -8.68
CA ARG A 289 -15.69 -15.57 -9.56
C ARG A 289 -16.27 -16.94 -9.20
N ARG A 290 -16.70 -17.13 -7.95
CA ARG A 290 -17.29 -18.40 -7.46
C ARG A 290 -18.81 -18.42 -7.53
N ALA A 291 -19.46 -17.38 -8.05
CA ALA A 291 -20.87 -17.43 -8.42
C ALA A 291 -21.05 -18.46 -9.55
N PRO A 292 -21.79 -19.56 -9.34
CA PRO A 292 -22.07 -20.54 -10.39
C PRO A 292 -22.94 -19.87 -11.47
N GLY A 293 -22.49 -19.85 -12.73
CA GLY A 293 -23.31 -19.40 -13.87
C GLY A 293 -22.56 -18.65 -14.99
N ALA A 294 -21.43 -18.02 -14.72
CA ALA A 294 -20.82 -17.07 -15.68
C ALA A 294 -19.88 -17.70 -16.75
N LYS A 295 -19.91 -19.03 -16.98
CA LYS A 295 -18.90 -19.70 -17.83
C LYS A 295 -19.37 -20.26 -19.18
N LEU A 296 -20.64 -20.15 -19.55
CA LEU A 296 -21.10 -20.69 -20.85
C LEU A 296 -21.51 -19.64 -21.90
N SER A 297 -21.75 -18.38 -21.54
CA SER A 297 -22.31 -17.39 -22.49
C SER A 297 -21.27 -16.53 -23.23
N VAL A 298 -20.04 -16.42 -22.73
CA VAL A 298 -19.02 -15.53 -23.35
C VAL A 298 -18.40 -16.12 -24.64
N PHE A 299 -18.53 -17.43 -24.87
CA PHE A 299 -17.96 -18.07 -26.07
C PHE A 299 -18.87 -17.98 -27.31
N LEU A 300 -20.17 -17.69 -27.15
CA LEU A 300 -21.10 -17.53 -28.29
C LEU A 300 -21.27 -16.07 -28.76
N CYS A 301 -20.95 -15.07 -27.93
CA CYS A 301 -21.18 -13.66 -28.26
C CYS A 301 -20.00 -12.97 -28.99
N LEU A 302 -18.90 -13.68 -29.26
CA LEU A 302 -17.75 -13.11 -29.98
C LEU A 302 -17.75 -13.39 -31.49
N LEU A 303 -18.81 -14.00 -32.04
CA LEU A 303 -18.88 -14.35 -33.47
C LEU A 303 -19.95 -13.62 -34.29
N PHE A 304 -20.77 -12.73 -33.73
CA PHE A 304 -21.77 -11.99 -34.51
C PHE A 304 -22.15 -10.70 -33.76
N PRO A 305 -22.17 -9.48 -34.35
CA PRO A 305 -21.77 -9.05 -35.69
C PRO A 305 -20.79 -7.85 -35.67
N MET A 306 -19.66 -8.00 -36.37
CA MET A 306 -18.88 -6.87 -36.88
C MET A 306 -19.40 -6.56 -38.29
N ALA A 307 -20.57 -5.93 -38.36
CA ALA A 307 -21.12 -5.40 -39.59
C ALA A 307 -21.99 -4.17 -39.27
N LEU A 308 -21.69 -3.08 -39.98
CA LEU A 308 -22.39 -1.80 -40.06
C LEU A 308 -21.99 -0.75 -39.02
N ALA A 309 -20.99 0.02 -39.44
CA ALA A 309 -20.88 1.45 -39.15
C ALA A 309 -22.08 2.21 -39.75
N GLY A 310 -22.50 3.31 -39.12
CA GLY A 310 -23.30 4.34 -39.80
C GLY A 310 -24.20 5.19 -38.92
N CYS A 311 -23.79 6.46 -38.81
CA CYS A 311 -24.59 7.70 -38.65
C CYS A 311 -25.31 8.07 -37.35
N ASP A 312 -25.28 9.39 -37.18
CA ASP A 312 -25.69 10.26 -36.08
C ASP A 312 -27.21 10.37 -35.83
N ASP A 313 -27.49 11.03 -34.70
CA ASP A 313 -28.63 11.90 -34.38
C ASP A 313 -29.79 11.42 -33.46
N VAL A 314 -29.92 12.20 -32.38
CA VAL A 314 -31.14 12.64 -31.66
C VAL A 314 -31.89 11.64 -30.75
N LEU A 315 -32.03 12.05 -29.47
CA LEU A 315 -32.80 11.42 -28.39
C LEU A 315 -34.31 11.35 -28.71
N PRO A 316 -35.04 10.33 -28.20
CA PRO A 316 -36.09 10.66 -27.25
C PRO A 316 -36.25 9.68 -26.08
N GLU A 317 -36.93 10.17 -25.04
CA GLU A 317 -37.35 9.50 -23.82
C GLU A 317 -38.19 8.22 -24.06
N GLY A 318 -38.06 7.26 -23.14
CA GLY A 318 -39.10 6.27 -22.87
C GLY A 318 -38.85 4.85 -23.38
N SER A 319 -38.31 3.98 -22.52
CA SER A 319 -38.91 2.67 -22.17
C SER A 319 -37.91 1.87 -21.31
N GLY A 320 -38.24 1.71 -20.03
CA GLY A 320 -37.44 0.97 -19.06
C GLY A 320 -37.54 -0.55 -19.20
N ALA A 321 -37.30 -1.13 -20.38
CA ALA A 321 -37.56 -2.55 -20.62
C ALA A 321 -36.33 -3.42 -20.95
N GLU A 322 -35.12 -2.87 -21.13
CA GLU A 322 -34.01 -3.64 -21.74
C GLU A 322 -32.75 -3.81 -20.87
N ALA A 323 -32.91 -4.05 -19.57
CA ALA A 323 -31.78 -4.31 -18.65
C ALA A 323 -32.01 -5.44 -17.63
N ALA A 324 -32.78 -6.48 -17.97
CA ALA A 324 -33.18 -7.56 -17.06
C ALA A 324 -32.36 -8.88 -17.15
N THR A 325 -31.11 -8.89 -17.63
CA THR A 325 -30.49 -10.15 -18.14
C THR A 325 -29.30 -10.72 -17.37
N VAL A 326 -29.16 -10.54 -16.05
CA VAL A 326 -28.10 -11.27 -15.29
C VAL A 326 -28.63 -12.18 -14.18
N TYR A 327 -29.83 -11.92 -13.65
CA TYR A 327 -30.48 -12.80 -12.69
C TYR A 327 -31.96 -12.91 -13.07
N ASP A 328 -32.39 -14.12 -13.47
CA ASP A 328 -33.80 -14.40 -13.69
C ASP A 328 -34.46 -14.61 -12.32
N THR A 329 -35.17 -13.58 -11.86
CA THR A 329 -35.97 -13.63 -10.63
C THR A 329 -37.39 -14.17 -10.89
N GLY A 330 -37.76 -14.35 -12.16
CA GLY A 330 -39.15 -14.60 -12.57
C GLY A 330 -40.13 -13.46 -12.24
N GLY A 331 -39.63 -12.28 -11.83
CA GLY A 331 -40.43 -11.11 -11.45
C GLY A 331 -40.40 -9.98 -12.49
N ASN A 332 -41.35 -9.05 -12.38
CA ASN A 332 -41.49 -7.88 -13.24
C ASN A 332 -40.95 -6.61 -12.54
N PRO A 333 -39.89 -5.95 -13.08
CA PRO A 333 -39.30 -4.77 -12.48
C PRO A 333 -40.25 -3.57 -12.32
N GLN A 334 -41.19 -3.37 -13.23
CA GLN A 334 -42.16 -2.27 -13.16
C GLN A 334 -43.12 -2.48 -11.98
N ARG A 335 -43.70 -3.69 -11.87
CA ARG A 335 -44.50 -4.07 -10.68
C ARG A 335 -43.68 -3.99 -9.40
N GLY A 336 -42.38 -4.27 -9.48
CA GLY A 336 -41.44 -4.15 -8.37
C GLY A 336 -41.31 -2.71 -7.87
N ALA A 337 -41.15 -1.75 -8.78
CA ALA A 337 -41.10 -0.32 -8.43
C ALA A 337 -42.39 0.15 -7.75
N GLU A 338 -43.55 -0.27 -8.29
CA GLU A 338 -44.86 0.03 -7.72
C GLU A 338 -45.02 -0.57 -6.31
N ALA A 339 -44.61 -1.83 -6.13
CA ALA A 339 -44.64 -2.50 -4.84
C ALA A 339 -43.72 -1.81 -3.81
N ILE A 340 -42.50 -1.41 -4.21
CA ILE A 340 -41.56 -0.67 -3.35
C ILE A 340 -42.18 0.65 -2.86
N ALA A 341 -42.88 1.37 -3.74
CA ALA A 341 -43.58 2.59 -3.39
C ALA A 341 -44.76 2.32 -2.43
N ALA A 342 -45.60 1.34 -2.75
CA ALA A 342 -46.79 1.01 -1.97
C ALA A 342 -46.49 0.46 -0.58
N ILE A 343 -45.46 -0.38 -0.45
CA ILE A 343 -45.01 -0.97 0.83
C ILE A 343 -44.28 0.07 1.70
N GLY A 344 -43.82 1.18 1.11
CA GLY A 344 -43.18 2.26 1.85
C GLY A 344 -41.69 2.03 2.13
N CYS A 345 -40.99 1.24 1.31
CA CYS A 345 -39.54 1.02 1.48
C CYS A 345 -38.74 2.33 1.46
N GLY A 346 -39.27 3.35 0.77
CA GLY A 346 -38.69 4.69 0.66
C GLY A 346 -38.61 5.48 1.96
N ALA A 347 -39.39 5.12 3.00
CA ALA A 347 -39.30 5.76 4.31
C ALA A 347 -37.95 5.50 4.99
N CYS A 348 -37.36 4.32 4.74
CA CYS A 348 -36.09 3.92 5.34
C CYS A 348 -34.93 3.97 4.36
N HIS A 349 -35.16 3.73 3.06
CA HIS A 349 -34.11 3.58 2.06
C HIS A 349 -34.14 4.66 0.99
N THR A 350 -32.95 5.03 0.51
CA THR A 350 -32.79 5.78 -0.73
C THR A 350 -32.83 4.82 -1.92
N ILE A 351 -33.81 4.99 -2.82
CA ILE A 351 -34.05 4.07 -3.95
C ILE A 351 -34.22 4.88 -5.24
N PRO A 352 -33.22 4.89 -6.15
CA PRO A 352 -33.33 5.58 -7.43
C PRO A 352 -34.49 5.06 -8.25
N GLY A 353 -35.25 5.95 -8.89
CA GLY A 353 -36.38 5.60 -9.75
C GLY A 353 -37.71 5.36 -9.02
N VAL A 354 -37.74 5.49 -7.68
CA VAL A 354 -38.98 5.46 -6.88
C VAL A 354 -39.21 6.83 -6.23
N ASN A 355 -40.32 7.47 -6.57
CA ASN A 355 -40.65 8.81 -6.09
C ASN A 355 -40.77 8.83 -4.55
N GLY A 356 -40.10 9.81 -3.91
CA GLY A 356 -40.11 9.98 -2.46
C GLY A 356 -39.23 9.01 -1.67
N ALA A 357 -38.53 8.08 -2.32
CA ALA A 357 -37.66 7.12 -1.65
C ALA A 357 -36.28 7.72 -1.33
N ASN A 358 -36.22 8.56 -0.30
CA ASN A 358 -35.02 9.27 0.16
C ASN A 358 -34.66 8.96 1.63
N GLY A 359 -35.15 7.85 2.18
CA GLY A 359 -34.89 7.45 3.56
C GLY A 359 -33.40 7.13 3.82
N LEU A 360 -32.95 7.40 5.05
CA LEU A 360 -31.57 7.20 5.51
C LEU A 360 -31.45 6.26 6.73
N VAL A 361 -32.57 5.72 7.22
CA VAL A 361 -32.58 4.77 8.34
C VAL A 361 -31.90 3.46 7.94
N GLY A 362 -32.20 2.99 6.73
CA GLY A 362 -31.53 1.87 6.09
C GLY A 362 -30.45 2.34 5.10
N PRO A 363 -29.51 1.47 4.72
CA PRO A 363 -28.50 1.81 3.73
C PRO A 363 -29.13 2.14 2.36
N PRO A 364 -28.52 3.02 1.54
CA PRO A 364 -29.03 3.32 0.20
C PRO A 364 -29.06 2.06 -0.68
N LEU A 365 -30.03 1.92 -1.58
CA LEU A 365 -30.18 0.72 -2.44
C LEU A 365 -29.77 0.95 -3.90
N ASN A 366 -29.26 2.14 -4.22
CA ASN A 366 -28.81 2.57 -5.54
C ASN A 366 -27.85 1.64 -6.30
N ARG A 367 -27.14 0.75 -5.61
CA ARG A 367 -26.25 -0.26 -6.23
C ARG A 367 -26.44 -1.65 -5.66
N ILE A 368 -27.63 -1.94 -5.13
CA ILE A 368 -27.89 -3.22 -4.45
C ILE A 368 -27.66 -4.42 -5.39
N GLY A 369 -27.94 -4.28 -6.69
CA GLY A 369 -27.71 -5.33 -7.69
C GLY A 369 -26.24 -5.71 -7.86
N ARG A 370 -25.28 -4.88 -7.40
CA ARG A 370 -23.84 -5.19 -7.39
C ARG A 370 -23.29 -5.59 -6.03
N ARG A 371 -24.11 -5.54 -4.96
CA ARG A 371 -23.67 -5.95 -3.63
C ARG A 371 -23.47 -7.45 -3.57
N LEU A 372 -22.46 -7.86 -2.81
CA LEU A 372 -22.16 -9.28 -2.60
C LEU A 372 -22.98 -9.91 -1.48
N TYR A 373 -23.33 -9.11 -0.47
CA TYR A 373 -24.05 -9.56 0.70
C TYR A 373 -25.29 -8.70 0.97
N ILE A 374 -26.34 -9.34 1.47
CA ILE A 374 -27.56 -8.74 2.00
C ILE A 374 -27.47 -8.85 3.52
N ALA A 375 -27.76 -7.75 4.23
CA ALA A 375 -27.65 -7.65 5.68
C ALA A 375 -26.28 -8.05 6.26
N GLY A 376 -25.21 -8.06 5.44
CA GLY A 376 -23.87 -8.52 5.84
C GLY A 376 -23.73 -10.02 6.08
N LEU A 377 -24.81 -10.80 5.88
CA LEU A 377 -24.86 -12.23 6.22
C LEU A 377 -25.12 -13.11 4.99
N LEU A 378 -26.18 -12.83 4.24
CA LEU A 378 -26.59 -13.66 3.10
C LEU A 378 -25.87 -13.26 1.83
N ARG A 379 -25.47 -14.22 1.00
CA ARG A 379 -25.00 -13.92 -0.36
C ARG A 379 -26.15 -13.32 -1.16
N ASN A 380 -25.89 -12.26 -1.92
CA ASN A 380 -26.88 -11.62 -2.77
C ASN A 380 -27.24 -12.49 -3.99
N THR A 381 -28.21 -13.39 -3.81
CA THR A 381 -28.87 -14.18 -4.87
C THR A 381 -30.37 -13.89 -4.83
N PRO A 382 -31.12 -14.10 -5.93
CA PRO A 382 -32.56 -13.88 -5.97
C PRO A 382 -33.30 -14.52 -4.80
N GLU A 383 -32.99 -15.78 -4.50
CA GLU A 383 -33.65 -16.56 -3.46
C GLU A 383 -33.40 -15.96 -2.07
N ASN A 384 -32.17 -15.52 -1.82
CA ASN A 384 -31.79 -14.90 -0.55
C ASN A 384 -32.36 -13.50 -0.39
N LEU A 385 -32.45 -12.73 -1.49
CA LEU A 385 -33.08 -11.42 -1.47
C LEU A 385 -34.57 -11.54 -1.24
N GLU A 386 -35.25 -12.46 -1.91
CA GLU A 386 -36.66 -12.77 -1.67
C GLU A 386 -36.89 -13.21 -0.21
N ALA A 387 -36.06 -14.12 0.31
CA ALA A 387 -36.17 -14.57 1.70
C ALA A 387 -35.98 -13.42 2.70
N TRP A 388 -35.01 -12.54 2.45
CA TRP A 388 -34.78 -11.34 3.25
C TRP A 388 -35.95 -10.36 3.20
N LEU A 389 -36.56 -10.15 2.03
CA LEU A 389 -37.72 -9.27 1.86
C LEU A 389 -38.96 -9.80 2.60
N GLN A 390 -39.16 -11.13 2.60
CA GLN A 390 -40.33 -11.75 3.22
C GLN A 390 -40.25 -11.78 4.75
N ASP A 391 -39.09 -12.09 5.34
CA ASP A 391 -38.95 -12.27 6.79
C ASP A 391 -37.57 -11.84 7.32
N PRO A 392 -37.26 -10.52 7.30
CA PRO A 392 -35.97 -10.01 7.75
C PRO A 392 -35.68 -10.32 9.23
N GLN A 393 -36.69 -10.35 10.09
CA GLN A 393 -36.53 -10.63 11.53
C GLN A 393 -36.13 -12.08 11.80
N LYS A 394 -36.59 -13.04 10.98
CA LYS A 394 -36.16 -14.43 11.09
C LYS A 394 -34.69 -14.63 10.72
N ILE A 395 -34.16 -13.81 9.81
CA ILE A 395 -32.78 -13.93 9.32
C ILE A 395 -31.82 -13.20 10.26
N VAL A 396 -32.15 -11.98 10.68
CA VAL A 396 -31.37 -11.20 11.65
C VAL A 396 -32.30 -10.69 12.76
N PRO A 397 -32.48 -11.45 13.85
CA PRO A 397 -33.36 -11.03 14.95
C PRO A 397 -32.93 -9.68 15.56
N GLY A 398 -33.89 -8.77 15.73
CA GLY A 398 -33.65 -7.45 16.35
C GLY A 398 -33.07 -6.39 15.42
N ASN A 399 -33.01 -6.65 14.11
CA ASN A 399 -32.65 -5.63 13.14
C ASN A 399 -33.78 -4.59 12.97
N VAL A 400 -33.47 -3.42 12.38
CA VAL A 400 -34.41 -2.29 12.27
C VAL A 400 -35.45 -2.47 11.16
N MET A 401 -35.22 -3.34 10.18
CA MET A 401 -36.17 -3.65 9.11
C MET A 401 -37.25 -4.62 9.63
N PRO A 402 -38.51 -4.18 9.80
CA PRO A 402 -39.57 -5.03 10.33
C PRO A 402 -40.08 -6.01 9.26
N ASN A 403 -40.88 -6.98 9.68
CA ASN A 403 -41.58 -7.86 8.75
C ASN A 403 -42.73 -7.08 8.08
N MET A 404 -42.54 -6.73 6.80
CA MET A 404 -43.43 -5.84 6.05
C MET A 404 -44.63 -6.58 5.41
N GLY A 405 -44.79 -7.88 5.64
CA GLY A 405 -45.89 -8.67 5.05
C GLY A 405 -45.78 -8.85 3.54
N ILE A 406 -44.56 -8.81 2.98
CA ILE A 406 -44.32 -8.93 1.54
C ILE A 406 -44.64 -10.35 1.09
N SER A 407 -45.53 -10.49 0.10
CA SER A 407 -45.88 -11.78 -0.47
C SER A 407 -44.74 -12.34 -1.32
N LYS A 408 -44.78 -13.64 -1.62
CA LYS A 408 -43.78 -14.29 -2.48
C LYS A 408 -43.75 -13.71 -3.91
N GLU A 409 -44.89 -13.30 -4.44
CA GLU A 409 -44.96 -12.65 -5.76
C GLU A 409 -44.35 -11.26 -5.70
N GLN A 410 -44.72 -10.47 -4.70
CA GLN A 410 -44.16 -9.12 -4.50
C GLN A 410 -42.65 -9.18 -4.28
N SER A 411 -42.13 -10.15 -3.53
CA SER A 411 -40.69 -10.25 -3.30
C SER A 411 -39.90 -10.51 -4.59
N ARG A 412 -40.47 -11.26 -5.54
CA ARG A 412 -39.85 -11.51 -6.85
C ARG A 412 -39.81 -10.26 -7.70
N ASP A 413 -40.92 -9.56 -7.79
CA ASP A 413 -41.02 -8.30 -8.54
C ASP A 413 -40.08 -7.22 -7.97
N ILE A 414 -40.06 -7.08 -6.64
CA ILE A 414 -39.15 -6.17 -5.94
C ILE A 414 -37.69 -6.55 -6.19
N ALA A 415 -37.35 -7.85 -6.07
CA ALA A 415 -36.00 -8.32 -6.36
C ALA A 415 -35.61 -8.01 -7.81
N ALA A 416 -36.51 -8.23 -8.77
CA ALA A 416 -36.31 -7.92 -10.19
C ALA A 416 -35.93 -6.44 -10.38
N TYR A 417 -36.66 -5.52 -9.75
CA TYR A 417 -36.35 -4.10 -9.77
C TYR A 417 -35.00 -3.78 -9.12
N LEU A 418 -34.75 -4.30 -7.91
CA LEU A 418 -33.52 -4.02 -7.17
C LEU A 418 -32.27 -4.50 -7.92
N TYR A 419 -32.35 -5.58 -8.71
CA TYR A 419 -31.24 -6.03 -9.55
C TYR A 419 -30.94 -5.14 -10.76
N THR A 420 -31.86 -4.24 -11.13
CA THR A 420 -31.61 -3.19 -12.14
C THR A 420 -30.69 -2.08 -11.60
N LEU A 421 -30.60 -1.91 -10.27
CA LEU A 421 -29.83 -0.85 -9.63
C LEU A 421 -28.34 -1.24 -9.46
N ARG A 422 -27.46 -0.72 -10.32
CA ARG A 422 -26.03 -1.08 -10.42
C ARG A 422 -25.06 0.10 -10.27
#